data_AF-A0A2E1ESA8-F1
#
_entry.id   AF-A0A2E1ESA8-F1
#
_cell.length_a   1.000
_cell.length_b   1.000
_cell.length_c   1.000
_cell.angle_alpha   90.00
_cell.angle_beta   90.00
_cell.angle_gamma   90.00
#
_symmetry.space_group_name_H-M   'P 1'
#
loop_
_entity.id
_entity.type
_entity.pdbx_description
1 polymer ?
#
loop_
_entity_poly.entity_id
_entity_poly.type
_entity_poly.pdbx_seq_one_letter_code
_entity_poly.pdbx_strand_id
1 'polypeptide(L)'
;MENEDLSLSTSAHIGENGTRIKLTCDHHNSTMYIVSSESNWVCGKDSIHTHSIAGFFKDLAKLEDKNIDHLMQKWGIYYRSNSVTP
;
A
#
# COMPACT_ATOMS: atom_id res chain seq x y z
N MET A 1 15.81 -24.71 -13.49
CA MET A 1 14.40 -24.34 -13.23
C MET A 1 14.40 -23.84 -11.81
N GLU A 2 14.52 -22.53 -11.64
CA GLU A 2 14.60 -21.92 -10.31
C GLU A 2 13.27 -22.15 -9.60
N ASN A 3 13.33 -22.79 -8.43
CA ASN A 3 12.20 -22.83 -7.52
C ASN A 3 12.11 -21.41 -6.94
N GLU A 4 11.29 -20.55 -7.54
CA GLU A 4 10.84 -19.35 -6.85
C GLU A 4 10.16 -19.83 -5.57
N ASP A 5 10.74 -19.47 -4.43
CA ASP A 5 10.17 -19.76 -3.13
C ASP A 5 8.85 -18.99 -3.00
N LEU A 6 7.76 -19.63 -3.42
CA LEU A 6 6.40 -19.11 -3.41
C LEU A 6 5.94 -18.68 -2.00
N SER A 7 6.71 -19.02 -0.95
CA SER A 7 6.43 -18.60 0.41
C SER A 7 6.54 -17.10 0.61
N LEU A 8 7.46 -16.40 -0.06
CA LEU A 8 7.71 -14.96 0.12
C LEU A 8 7.37 -14.18 -1.15
N SER A 9 6.18 -13.59 -1.21
CA SER A 9 5.77 -12.79 -2.36
C SER A 9 4.93 -11.57 -1.99
N THR A 10 5.22 -10.46 -2.68
CA THR A 10 4.30 -9.32 -2.80
C THR A 10 3.90 -9.20 -4.26
N SER A 11 2.60 -9.34 -4.56
CA SER A 11 2.11 -9.26 -5.94
C SER A 11 0.87 -8.37 -6.01
N ALA A 12 0.82 -7.51 -7.03
CA ALA A 12 -0.32 -6.65 -7.32
C ALA A 12 -1.03 -7.14 -8.59
N HIS A 13 -2.32 -7.42 -8.47
CA HIS A 13 -3.20 -7.72 -9.59
C HIS A 13 -4.08 -6.50 -9.86
N ILE A 14 -3.82 -5.82 -10.98
CA ILE A 14 -4.58 -4.65 -11.44
C ILE A 14 -5.79 -5.14 -12.21
N GLY A 15 -6.98 -4.88 -11.67
CA GLY A 15 -8.26 -5.20 -12.29
C GLY A 15 -9.03 -3.94 -12.69
N GLU A 16 -10.14 -4.14 -13.39
CA GLU A 16 -11.00 -3.04 -13.85
C GLU A 16 -11.61 -2.23 -12.70
N ASN A 17 -11.98 -2.91 -11.61
CA ASN A 17 -12.64 -2.29 -10.45
C ASN A 17 -11.67 -1.96 -9.30
N GLY A 18 -10.36 -2.11 -9.49
CA GLY A 18 -9.37 -1.86 -8.45
C GLY A 18 -8.15 -2.77 -8.50
N THR A 19 -7.28 -2.62 -7.51
CA THR A 19 -6.04 -3.42 -7.38
C THR A 19 -6.13 -4.35 -6.18
N ARG A 20 -5.75 -5.61 -6.36
CA ARG A 20 -5.59 -6.58 -5.28
C ARG A 20 -4.12 -6.84 -5.04
N ILE A 21 -3.63 -6.54 -3.84
CA ILE A 21 -2.25 -6.80 -3.43
C ILE A 21 -2.23 -8.00 -2.49
N LYS A 22 -1.50 -9.06 -2.86
CA LYS A 22 -1.21 -10.19 -1.97
C LYS A 22 0.11 -9.93 -1.25
N LEU A 23 0.12 -10.19 0.06
CA LEU A 23 1.28 -10.06 0.93
C LEU A 23 1.45 -11.40 1.66
N THR A 24 2.39 -12.22 1.20
CA THR A 24 2.61 -13.58 1.73
C THR A 24 4.06 -13.77 2.16
N CYS A 25 4.24 -14.35 3.34
CA CYS A 25 5.48 -14.91 3.86
C CYS A 25 5.14 -16.19 4.66
N ASP A 26 6.15 -16.93 5.12
CA ASP A 26 5.93 -18.13 5.97
C ASP A 26 5.08 -17.87 7.22
N HIS A 27 5.06 -16.63 7.71
CA HIS A 27 4.38 -16.23 8.93
C HIS A 27 3.05 -15.50 8.70
N HIS A 28 2.73 -15.13 7.46
CA HIS A 28 1.59 -14.26 7.17
C HIS A 28 1.06 -14.45 5.75
N ASN A 29 -0.26 -14.43 5.60
CA ASN A 29 -0.93 -14.47 4.30
C ASN A 29 -2.12 -13.51 4.32
N SER A 30 -1.99 -12.39 3.63
CA SER A 30 -3.04 -11.38 3.55
C SER A 30 -3.28 -10.87 2.14
N THR A 31 -4.46 -10.30 1.96
CA THR A 31 -4.89 -9.65 0.73
C THR A 31 -5.43 -8.27 1.05
N MET A 32 -4.86 -7.24 0.42
CA MET A 32 -5.32 -5.87 0.46
C MET A 32 -6.07 -5.55 -0.84
N TYR A 33 -7.22 -4.92 -0.72
CA TYR A 33 -8.02 -4.43 -1.84
C TYR A 33 -7.98 -2.91 -1.88
N ILE A 34 -7.72 -2.36 -3.05
CA ILE A 34 -7.79 -0.93 -3.31
C ILE A 34 -8.84 -0.72 -4.39
N VAL A 35 -9.91 -0.02 -4.02
CA VAL A 35 -11.07 0.25 -4.87
C VAL A 35 -11.23 1.76 -5.05
N SER A 36 -12.06 2.15 -6.02
CA SER A 36 -12.42 3.55 -6.22
C SER A 36 -13.15 4.13 -5.00
N SER A 37 -12.80 5.36 -4.65
CA SER A 37 -13.30 6.15 -3.52
C SER A 37 -13.13 7.65 -3.80
N GLU A 38 -13.72 8.49 -2.94
CA GLU A 38 -13.70 9.96 -3.08
C GLU A 38 -12.28 10.55 -3.19
N SER A 39 -11.28 9.91 -2.58
CA SER A 39 -9.91 10.42 -2.56
C SER A 39 -9.01 9.86 -3.67
N ASN A 40 -9.49 8.94 -4.51
CA ASN A 40 -8.65 8.29 -5.54
C ASN A 40 -9.32 8.13 -6.92
N TRP A 41 -10.59 8.52 -7.07
CA TRP A 41 -11.36 8.34 -8.31
C TRP A 41 -10.75 9.01 -9.54
N VAL A 42 -9.93 10.06 -9.34
CA VAL A 42 -9.26 10.81 -10.43
C VAL A 42 -8.14 10.00 -11.10
N CYS A 43 -7.67 8.93 -10.47
CA CYS A 43 -6.61 8.10 -11.01
C CYS A 43 -7.15 6.99 -11.91
N GLY A 44 -6.44 6.73 -13.01
CA GLY A 44 -6.70 5.56 -13.85
C GLY A 44 -6.44 4.26 -13.10
N LYS A 45 -7.00 3.15 -13.62
CA LYS A 45 -6.86 1.80 -13.03
C LYS A 45 -5.41 1.40 -12.74
N ASP A 46 -4.46 1.85 -13.55
CA ASP A 46 -3.04 1.49 -13.44
C ASP A 46 -2.31 2.27 -12.33
N SER A 47 -2.89 3.36 -11.80
CA SER A 47 -2.25 4.21 -10.78
C SER A 47 -3.06 4.39 -9.50
N ILE A 48 -4.28 3.85 -9.43
CA ILE A 48 -5.15 3.96 -8.26
C ILE A 48 -4.50 3.43 -6.98
N HIS A 49 -3.75 2.33 -7.05
CA HIS A 49 -3.06 1.77 -5.89
C HIS A 49 -1.95 2.67 -5.37
N THR A 50 -1.15 3.23 -6.28
CA THR A 50 -0.09 4.18 -5.94
C THR A 50 -0.66 5.42 -5.27
N HIS A 51 -1.71 6.01 -5.84
CA HIS A 51 -2.36 7.19 -5.27
C HIS A 51 -2.97 6.90 -3.90
N SER A 52 -3.68 5.78 -3.76
CA SER A 52 -4.36 5.42 -2.50
C SER A 52 -3.38 5.17 -1.37
N ILE A 53 -2.33 4.37 -1.62
CA ILE A 53 -1.33 4.05 -0.59
C ILE A 53 -0.56 5.31 -0.19
N ALA A 54 -0.12 6.11 -1.17
CA ALA A 54 0.60 7.35 -0.88
C ALA A 54 -0.27 8.37 -0.13
N GLY A 55 -1.54 8.55 -0.54
CA GLY A 55 -2.50 9.43 0.12
C GLY A 55 -2.81 8.99 1.55
N PHE A 56 -3.08 7.69 1.75
CA PHE A 56 -3.34 7.11 3.06
C PHE A 56 -2.19 7.37 4.05
N PHE A 57 -0.95 7.04 3.67
CA PHE A 57 0.19 7.27 4.55
C PHE A 57 0.50 8.76 4.75
N LYS A 58 0.25 9.60 3.75
CA LYS A 58 0.38 11.06 3.89
C LYS A 58 -0.59 11.60 4.94
N ASP A 59 -1.84 11.17 4.91
CA ASP A 59 -2.82 11.63 5.89
C ASP A 59 -2.58 11.00 7.26
N LEU A 60 -2.16 9.74 7.31
CA LEU A 60 -1.74 9.07 8.54
C LEU A 60 -0.59 9.83 9.24
N ALA A 61 0.41 10.27 8.49
CA ALA A 61 1.54 11.05 9.02
C ALA A 61 1.15 12.46 9.49
N LYS A 62 0.10 13.07 8.92
CA LYS A 62 -0.41 14.38 9.35
C LYS A 62 -1.22 14.32 10.64
N LEU A 63 -1.66 13.14 11.08
CA LEU A 63 -2.41 13.00 12.33
C LEU A 63 -1.55 13.32 13.57
N GLU A 64 -0.21 13.27 13.43
CA GLU A 64 0.75 13.51 14.53
C GLU A 64 0.41 12.71 15.81
N ASP A 65 -0.20 11.53 15.64
CA ASP A 65 -0.64 10.65 16.73
C ASP A 65 0.50 9.69 17.13
N LYS A 66 0.87 9.74 18.41
CA LYS A 66 1.99 8.95 18.95
C LYS A 66 1.77 7.44 18.88
N ASN A 67 0.53 6.95 18.91
CA ASN A 67 0.24 5.52 18.78
C ASN A 67 0.46 5.07 17.33
N ILE A 68 0.08 5.90 16.36
CA ILE A 68 0.37 5.65 14.95
C ILE A 68 1.88 5.61 14.71
N ASP A 69 2.63 6.60 15.22
CA ASP A 69 4.09 6.62 15.12
C ASP A 69 4.72 5.38 15.76
N HIS A 70 4.24 4.98 16.94
CA HIS A 70 4.70 3.79 17.63
C HIS A 70 4.41 2.52 16.81
N LEU A 71 3.22 2.38 16.22
CA LEU A 71 2.88 1.25 15.37
C LEU A 71 3.77 1.20 14.12
N MET A 72 3.97 2.34 13.46
CA MET A 72 4.85 2.44 12.30
C MET A 72 6.28 2.00 12.63
N GLN A 73 6.85 2.49 13.74
CA GLN A 73 8.18 2.08 14.21
C GLN A 73 8.23 0.60 14.61
N LYS A 74 7.22 0.10 15.34
CA LYS A 74 7.11 -1.31 15.76
C LYS A 74 7.16 -2.26 14.56
N TRP A 75 6.54 -1.89 13.44
CA TRP A 75 6.53 -2.67 12.21
C TRP A 75 7.64 -2.30 11.23
N GLY A 76 8.55 -1.38 11.59
CA GLY A 76 9.68 -0.97 10.74
C GLY A 76 9.26 -0.19 9.49
N ILE A 77 8.12 0.48 9.50
CA ILE A 77 7.57 1.23 8.36
C ILE A 77 7.82 2.71 8.59
N TYR A 78 8.51 3.35 7.64
CA TYR A 78 8.72 4.80 7.63
C TYR A 78 8.16 5.39 6.34
N TYR A 79 7.29 6.38 6.47
CA TYR A 79 6.75 7.11 5.34
C TYR A 79 7.21 8.56 5.37
N ARG A 80 7.62 9.07 4.20
CA ARG A 80 7.94 10.48 3.98
C ARG A 80 7.30 10.91 2.67
N SER A 81 6.39 11.89 2.74
CA SER A 81 5.88 12.53 1.53
C SER A 81 6.98 13.40 0.93
N ASN A 82 7.33 13.15 -0.33
CA ASN A 82 8.16 14.06 -1.12
C ASN A 82 7.25 15.06 -1.84
N SER A 83 7.75 16.25 -2.14
CA SER A 83 7.05 17.19 -3.01
C SER A 83 6.98 16.62 -4.42
N VAL A 84 5.80 16.63 -5.02
CA VAL A 84 5.64 16.35 -6.46
C VAL A 84 5.94 17.66 -7.17
N THR A 85 7.02 17.71 -7.94
CA THR A 85 7.26 18.82 -8.86
C THR A 85 6.27 18.67 -10.03
N PRO A 86 5.49 19.70 -10.38
CA PRO A 86 4.55 19.64 -11.50
C PRO A 86 5.23 19.34 -12.84
#